data_AF-K6UHR0-F1
#
_entry.id   AF-K6UHR0-F1
#
_cell.length_a   1.000
_cell.length_b   1.000
_cell.length_c   1.000
_cell.angle_alpha   90.00
_cell.angle_beta   90.00
_cell.angle_gamma   90.00
#
_symmetry.space_group_name_H-M   'P 1'
#
loop_
_entity.id
_entity.type
_entity.pdbx_description
1 polymer ?
#
loop_
_entity_poly.entity_id
_entity_poly.type
_entity_poly.pdbx_seq_one_letter_code
_entity_poly.pdbx_strand_id
1 'polypeptide(L)'
;MFYDVSRPFNGKQKFLVRKHGLEYETYGVMLNEIRRIRKARPDIILILSLGGETYMIDITKDIDYMDQIVKLVKDFDLDGVDIDWEPHGSFNNLNELDFSEYYIKLINLVRSSIPEEKIISISGSSNAALSCVSVNETFCKDDDSPYNTNYLSQQMGKNEELYKASTMLSTGTFVNIFNTAKEKIDLVFIQTYNLETTNPSIMVDMYLSHLYFGLKYNITVLLGFSLEHNRGGFSPDDRALVELVSKTIHDENHKHNRADGVGIWHLFMKEQLPSGSYDIDAFLTNVWKNLNPQVEVPKDVVTTQNPDDCNSIDEYVSGLVVSKSGVYYKHNGAIWKTRSYSTRAPGVDRYEWDLVKICYEKACNGKAAHYFNTDYQNGSIVIWKGEAFTIKWWQSGPPEGAALEAYEKLEASECPGLSEWNEEHPHKPIEEDIPYEQEEDAP
;
A
#
# COMPACT_ATOMS: atom_id res chain seq x y z
N MET A 1 22.26 -4.59 12.28
CA MET A 1 22.41 -3.12 12.46
C MET A 1 21.18 -2.69 13.23
N PHE A 2 21.34 -2.37 14.52
CA PHE A 2 20.23 -2.15 15.45
C PHE A 2 19.61 -0.77 15.21
N TYR A 3 18.29 -0.72 15.03
CA TYR A 3 17.52 0.54 15.09
C TYR A 3 17.46 0.99 16.55
N ASP A 4 17.88 2.23 16.79
CA ASP A 4 17.88 2.86 18.10
C ASP A 4 16.51 3.51 18.37
N VAL A 5 15.77 2.91 19.32
CA VAL A 5 14.49 3.37 19.87
C VAL A 5 14.60 4.62 20.77
N SER A 6 15.78 5.27 20.83
CA SER A 6 15.99 6.49 21.61
C SER A 6 15.53 7.79 20.94
N ARG A 7 14.99 7.76 19.72
CA ARG A 7 14.38 8.96 19.10
C ARG A 7 13.00 9.22 19.71
N PRO A 8 12.68 10.46 20.11
CA PRO A 8 11.50 10.73 20.91
C PRO A 8 10.23 10.50 20.09
N PHE A 9 9.41 9.55 20.54
CA PHE A 9 7.98 9.50 20.27
C PHE A 9 7.41 10.90 20.47
N ASN A 10 7.02 11.58 19.38
CA ASN A 10 6.37 12.88 19.51
C ASN A 10 4.86 12.68 19.73
N GLY A 11 4.20 13.70 20.30
CA GLY A 11 2.77 13.64 20.62
C GLY A 11 1.83 13.34 19.44
N LYS A 12 2.28 13.51 18.19
CA LYS A 12 1.49 13.27 16.96
C LYS A 12 1.21 11.77 16.72
N GLN A 13 2.14 10.88 17.08
CA GLN A 13 1.97 9.43 16.94
C GLN A 13 0.89 8.87 17.88
N LYS A 14 0.76 9.41 19.11
CA LYS A 14 -0.29 8.98 20.05
C LYS A 14 -1.70 9.37 19.61
N PHE A 15 -1.85 10.46 18.83
CA PHE A 15 -3.14 10.92 18.33
C PHE A 15 -3.64 10.06 17.15
N LEU A 16 -2.74 9.71 16.23
CA LEU A 16 -3.10 8.93 15.04
C LEU A 16 -3.45 7.47 15.38
N VAL A 17 -2.69 6.83 16.28
CA VAL A 17 -3.01 5.48 16.78
C VAL A 17 -4.36 5.44 17.50
N ARG A 18 -4.70 6.48 18.28
CA ARG A 18 -5.94 6.53 19.08
C ARG A 18 -7.22 6.74 18.28
N LYS A 19 -7.16 7.31 17.07
CA LYS A 19 -8.36 7.71 16.32
C LYS A 19 -8.56 6.93 15.00
N HIS A 20 -7.50 6.38 14.42
CA HIS A 20 -7.56 5.78 13.07
C HIS A 20 -6.89 4.40 12.98
N GLY A 21 -6.17 3.94 14.01
CA GLY A 21 -5.47 2.64 13.97
C GLY A 21 -4.24 2.58 13.03
N LEU A 22 -3.84 3.69 12.40
CA LEU A 22 -2.75 3.72 11.42
C LEU A 22 -1.39 4.06 12.07
N GLU A 23 -0.40 3.18 11.91
CA GLU A 23 0.98 3.36 12.37
C GLU A 23 1.88 3.93 11.25
N TYR A 24 1.94 5.25 11.10
CA TYR A 24 2.93 5.89 10.21
C TYR A 24 3.50 7.18 10.82
N GLU A 25 4.76 7.48 10.47
CA GLU A 25 5.53 8.58 11.07
C GLU A 25 5.00 9.98 10.68
N THR A 26 4.39 10.19 9.50
CA THR A 26 3.56 11.36 9.14
C THR A 26 2.67 11.10 7.90
N TYR A 27 1.59 11.89 7.74
CA TYR A 27 0.70 11.88 6.56
C TYR A 27 1.44 12.11 5.22
N GLY A 28 2.43 13.01 5.22
CA GLY A 28 3.23 13.31 4.02
C GLY A 28 4.08 12.12 3.56
N VAL A 29 4.67 11.37 4.50
CA VAL A 29 5.43 10.16 4.16
C VAL A 29 4.54 9.10 3.50
N MET A 30 3.33 8.88 4.03
CA MET A 30 2.35 7.97 3.41
C MET A 30 1.98 8.42 1.98
N LEU A 31 1.74 9.72 1.79
CA LEU A 31 1.37 10.28 0.49
C LEU A 31 2.46 10.02 -0.55
N ASN A 32 3.71 10.20 -0.15
CA ASN A 32 4.85 10.02 -1.02
C ASN A 32 5.08 8.55 -1.38
N GLU A 33 4.94 7.63 -0.42
CA GLU A 33 5.08 6.20 -0.69
C GLU A 33 3.98 5.68 -1.62
N ILE A 34 2.74 6.11 -1.42
CA ILE A 34 1.63 5.73 -2.30
C ILE A 34 1.87 6.26 -3.72
N ARG A 35 2.28 7.52 -3.87
CA ARG A 35 2.66 8.10 -5.17
C ARG A 35 3.80 7.33 -5.85
N ARG A 36 4.79 6.89 -5.07
CA ARG A 36 5.90 6.06 -5.57
C ARG A 36 5.41 4.72 -6.09
N ILE A 37 4.57 4.04 -5.33
CA ILE A 37 3.98 2.76 -5.75
C ILE A 37 3.17 2.95 -7.02
N ARG A 38 2.31 3.97 -7.09
CA ARG A 38 1.50 4.29 -8.28
C ARG A 38 2.33 4.54 -9.52
N LYS A 39 3.43 5.29 -9.39
CA LYS A 39 4.33 5.57 -10.51
C LYS A 39 5.05 4.31 -11.00
N ALA A 40 5.59 3.53 -10.07
CA ALA A 40 6.37 2.33 -10.40
C ALA A 40 5.48 1.18 -10.89
N ARG A 41 4.26 1.08 -10.34
CA ARG A 41 3.31 -0.01 -10.52
C ARG A 41 1.89 0.55 -10.64
N PRO A 42 1.57 1.23 -11.76
CA PRO A 42 0.21 1.74 -12.00
C PRO A 42 -0.83 0.63 -12.14
N ASP A 43 -0.38 -0.61 -12.29
CA ASP A 43 -1.19 -1.84 -12.36
C ASP A 43 -1.62 -2.38 -10.98
N ILE A 44 -1.05 -1.88 -9.87
CA ILE A 44 -1.43 -2.30 -8.52
C ILE A 44 -2.64 -1.52 -8.04
N ILE A 45 -3.61 -2.24 -7.47
CA ILE A 45 -4.77 -1.68 -6.78
C ILE A 45 -4.39 -1.38 -5.32
N LEU A 46 -4.60 -0.15 -4.86
CA LEU A 46 -4.36 0.28 -3.48
C LEU A 46 -5.66 0.75 -2.83
N ILE A 47 -6.07 0.12 -1.73
CA ILE A 47 -7.31 0.44 -1.02
C ILE A 47 -7.05 0.77 0.46
N LEU A 48 -7.89 1.60 1.04
CA LEU A 48 -7.86 1.92 2.47
C LEU A 48 -8.59 0.84 3.27
N SER A 49 -7.90 0.07 4.11
CA SER A 49 -8.58 -0.84 5.04
C SER A 49 -9.04 -0.11 6.31
N LEU A 50 -10.29 -0.31 6.69
CA LEU A 50 -10.97 0.27 7.84
C LEU A 50 -11.31 -0.84 8.83
N GLY A 51 -10.71 -0.81 10.02
CA GLY A 51 -11.04 -1.75 11.09
C GLY A 51 -9.81 -2.43 11.69
N GLY A 52 -9.85 -3.76 11.68
CA GLY A 52 -9.01 -4.65 12.43
C GLY A 52 -9.54 -4.93 13.84
N GLU A 53 -8.99 -5.98 14.45
CA GLU A 53 -9.31 -6.48 15.81
C GLU A 53 -9.41 -5.38 16.89
N THR A 54 -8.67 -4.28 16.76
CA THR A 54 -8.59 -3.23 17.79
C THR A 54 -9.57 -2.07 17.57
N TYR A 55 -10.26 -2.01 16.42
CA TYR A 55 -11.15 -0.91 16.09
C TYR A 55 -12.55 -1.11 16.67
N MET A 56 -12.81 -0.42 17.77
CA MET A 56 -14.07 -0.51 18.51
C MET A 56 -15.02 0.61 18.09
N ILE A 57 -16.16 0.22 17.52
CA ILE A 57 -17.23 1.12 17.11
C ILE A 57 -18.42 0.97 18.06
N ASP A 58 -18.99 2.08 18.50
CA ASP A 58 -20.26 2.11 19.20
C ASP A 58 -21.40 2.13 18.17
N ILE A 59 -22.00 0.96 17.93
CA ILE A 59 -23.02 0.78 16.89
C ILE A 59 -24.31 1.57 17.15
N THR A 60 -24.48 2.12 18.37
CA THR A 60 -25.64 2.95 18.72
C THR A 60 -25.52 4.40 18.25
N LYS A 61 -24.31 4.81 17.83
CA LYS A 61 -24.04 6.16 17.33
C LYS A 61 -24.11 6.23 15.82
N ASP A 62 -24.31 7.45 15.33
CA ASP A 62 -24.22 7.72 13.90
C ASP A 62 -22.77 7.66 13.40
N ILE A 63 -22.63 7.27 12.13
CA ILE A 63 -21.35 7.23 11.42
C ILE A 63 -21.05 8.65 10.95
N ASP A 64 -20.26 9.39 11.72
CA ASP A 64 -19.91 10.80 11.49
C ASP A 64 -18.49 10.99 10.92
N TYR A 65 -17.80 9.88 10.62
CA TYR A 65 -16.41 9.89 10.15
C TYR A 65 -16.26 9.66 8.63
N MET A 66 -17.35 9.79 7.87
CA MET A 66 -17.32 9.54 6.42
C MET A 66 -16.46 10.56 5.66
N ASP A 67 -16.50 11.83 6.05
CA ASP A 67 -15.73 12.89 5.39
C ASP A 67 -14.22 12.62 5.48
N GLN A 68 -13.76 12.02 6.58
CA GLN A 68 -12.36 11.64 6.77
C GLN A 68 -11.99 10.47 5.84
N ILE A 69 -12.86 9.46 5.69
CA ILE A 69 -12.64 8.35 4.75
C ILE A 69 -12.54 8.89 3.31
N VAL A 70 -13.49 9.73 2.90
CA VAL A 70 -13.51 10.32 1.55
C VAL A 70 -12.27 11.17 1.31
N LYS A 71 -11.85 11.96 2.31
CA LYS A 71 -10.62 12.75 2.25
C LYS A 71 -9.38 11.86 2.06
N LEU A 72 -9.24 10.77 2.82
CA LEU A 72 -8.10 9.84 2.68
C LEU A 72 -8.07 9.18 1.30
N VAL A 73 -9.21 8.66 0.84
CA VAL A 73 -9.32 8.04 -0.49
C VAL A 73 -8.91 9.02 -1.60
N LYS A 74 -9.36 10.27 -1.50
CA LYS A 74 -9.05 11.33 -2.48
C LYS A 74 -7.58 11.75 -2.43
N ASP A 75 -7.08 12.09 -1.24
CA ASP A 75 -5.76 12.70 -1.10
C ASP A 75 -4.64 11.73 -1.48
N PHE A 76 -4.84 10.44 -1.21
CA PHE A 76 -3.90 9.37 -1.55
C PHE A 76 -4.16 8.72 -2.91
N ASP A 77 -5.20 9.13 -3.63
CA ASP A 77 -5.62 8.51 -4.89
C ASP A 77 -5.75 6.98 -4.77
N LEU A 78 -6.50 6.55 -3.76
CA LEU A 78 -6.78 5.13 -3.50
C LEU A 78 -7.87 4.64 -4.45
N ASP A 79 -7.82 3.37 -4.82
CA ASP A 79 -8.80 2.72 -5.68
C ASP A 79 -10.06 2.31 -4.94
N GLY A 80 -10.10 2.44 -3.62
CA GLY A 80 -11.21 1.90 -2.86
C GLY A 80 -11.00 1.86 -1.36
N VAL A 81 -11.94 1.18 -0.72
CA VAL A 81 -12.00 0.97 0.72
C VAL A 81 -12.24 -0.50 0.99
N ASP A 82 -11.49 -1.05 1.92
CA ASP A 82 -11.75 -2.35 2.53
C ASP A 82 -12.37 -2.14 3.92
N ILE A 83 -13.42 -2.90 4.24
CA ILE A 83 -14.04 -2.90 5.56
C ILE A 83 -13.59 -4.19 6.26
N ASP A 84 -12.62 -4.07 7.15
CA ASP A 84 -12.10 -5.15 8.00
C ASP A 84 -12.54 -4.95 9.45
N TRP A 85 -13.74 -4.43 9.66
CA TRP A 85 -14.23 -4.17 11.02
C TRP A 85 -14.67 -5.47 11.70
N GLU A 86 -13.96 -5.82 12.77
CA GLU A 86 -14.27 -6.93 13.66
C GLU A 86 -14.97 -6.41 14.92
N PRO A 87 -16.31 -6.53 15.04
CA PRO A 87 -17.00 -5.99 16.20
C PRO A 87 -16.49 -6.68 17.46
N HIS A 88 -16.14 -5.89 18.49
CA HIS A 88 -15.52 -6.41 19.71
C HIS A 88 -14.31 -7.33 19.48
N GLY A 89 -13.57 -7.10 18.39
CA GLY A 89 -12.36 -7.84 18.05
C GLY A 89 -12.62 -9.24 17.50
N SER A 90 -13.84 -9.54 17.05
CA SER A 90 -14.12 -10.82 16.40
C SER A 90 -15.30 -10.74 15.44
N PHE A 91 -15.14 -11.33 14.25
CA PHE A 91 -16.24 -11.53 13.29
C PHE A 91 -17.41 -12.35 13.85
N ASN A 92 -17.22 -13.12 14.94
CA ASN A 92 -18.29 -13.88 15.59
C ASN A 92 -19.51 -12.99 15.91
N ASN A 93 -19.27 -11.74 16.29
CA ASN A 93 -20.33 -10.80 16.67
C ASN A 93 -21.21 -10.35 15.50
N LEU A 94 -20.81 -10.61 14.24
CA LEU A 94 -21.67 -10.38 13.08
C LEU A 94 -22.82 -11.39 12.95
N ASN A 95 -22.85 -12.43 13.80
CA ASN A 95 -24.02 -13.29 13.98
C ASN A 95 -25.05 -12.72 14.97
N GLU A 96 -24.88 -11.49 15.41
CA GLU A 96 -25.92 -10.69 16.04
C GLU A 96 -26.48 -9.68 15.03
N LEU A 97 -27.81 -9.59 14.93
CA LEU A 97 -28.47 -8.83 13.87
C LEU A 97 -28.07 -7.34 13.89
N ASP A 98 -28.00 -6.71 15.06
CA ASP A 98 -27.65 -5.30 15.19
C ASP A 98 -26.25 -4.98 14.65
N PHE A 99 -25.26 -5.86 14.91
CA PHE A 99 -23.91 -5.71 14.37
C PHE A 99 -23.86 -5.97 12.86
N SER A 100 -24.61 -6.96 12.38
CA SER A 100 -24.74 -7.25 10.94
C SER A 100 -25.38 -6.08 10.19
N GLU A 101 -26.46 -5.51 10.72
CA GLU A 101 -27.15 -4.34 10.17
C GLU A 101 -26.26 -3.10 10.20
N TYR A 102 -25.48 -2.90 11.26
CA TYR A 102 -24.50 -1.81 11.31
C TYR A 102 -23.41 -1.99 10.25
N TYR A 103 -22.89 -3.20 10.07
CA TYR A 103 -21.91 -3.49 9.01
C TYR A 103 -22.47 -3.18 7.62
N ILE A 104 -23.73 -3.57 7.36
CA ILE A 104 -24.45 -3.23 6.12
C ILE A 104 -24.64 -1.72 5.98
N LYS A 105 -24.99 -1.00 7.06
CA LYS A 105 -25.10 0.47 7.07
C LYS A 105 -23.76 1.10 6.68
N LEU A 106 -22.64 0.60 7.22
CA LEU A 106 -21.30 1.07 6.90
C LEU A 106 -20.96 0.83 5.41
N ILE A 107 -21.19 -0.36 4.87
CA ILE A 107 -21.01 -0.65 3.43
C ILE A 107 -21.82 0.33 2.58
N ASN A 108 -23.09 0.54 2.92
CA ASN A 108 -23.98 1.43 2.18
C ASN A 108 -23.47 2.88 2.18
N LEU A 109 -23.01 3.37 3.33
CA LEU A 109 -22.49 4.73 3.48
C LEU A 109 -21.17 4.94 2.77
N VAL A 110 -20.24 3.97 2.85
CA VAL A 110 -18.98 4.02 2.10
C VAL A 110 -19.29 4.10 0.60
N ARG A 111 -20.15 3.21 0.08
CA ARG A 111 -20.53 3.20 -1.34
C ARG A 111 -21.18 4.49 -1.80
N SER A 112 -22.02 5.12 -0.98
CA SER A 112 -22.66 6.38 -1.37
C SER A 112 -21.73 7.59 -1.27
N SER A 113 -20.58 7.47 -0.60
CA SER A 113 -19.70 8.60 -0.29
C SER A 113 -18.43 8.65 -1.14
N ILE A 114 -18.00 7.52 -1.71
CA ILE A 114 -16.86 7.44 -2.63
C ILE A 114 -17.33 7.34 -4.09
N PRO A 115 -16.52 7.74 -5.09
CA PRO A 115 -16.88 7.59 -6.50
C PRO A 115 -17.22 6.14 -6.88
N GLU A 116 -18.14 5.97 -7.83
CA GLU A 116 -18.70 4.66 -8.21
C GLU A 116 -17.63 3.69 -8.73
N GLU A 117 -16.60 4.21 -9.41
CA GLU A 117 -15.48 3.43 -9.94
C GLU A 117 -14.53 2.89 -8.86
N LYS A 118 -14.68 3.34 -7.61
CA LYS A 118 -13.85 2.87 -6.50
C LYS A 118 -14.37 1.54 -5.96
N ILE A 119 -13.44 0.66 -5.62
CA ILE A 119 -13.68 -0.69 -5.12
C ILE A 119 -14.15 -0.64 -3.66
N ILE A 120 -15.12 -1.49 -3.32
CA ILE A 120 -15.41 -1.86 -1.93
C ILE A 120 -15.04 -3.31 -1.73
N SER A 121 -14.07 -3.51 -0.84
CA SER A 121 -13.71 -4.80 -0.28
C SER A 121 -14.34 -4.96 1.11
N ILE A 122 -14.64 -6.21 1.48
CA ILE A 122 -14.95 -6.58 2.87
C ILE A 122 -14.04 -7.72 3.30
N SER A 123 -13.64 -7.74 4.57
CA SER A 123 -12.82 -8.79 5.14
C SER A 123 -13.60 -9.57 6.19
N GLY A 124 -13.47 -10.90 6.20
CA GLY A 124 -14.24 -11.78 7.09
C GLY A 124 -13.65 -13.17 7.31
N SER A 125 -14.19 -13.91 8.27
CA SER A 125 -13.74 -15.27 8.60
C SER A 125 -14.02 -16.28 7.47
N SER A 126 -13.20 -17.33 7.35
CA SER A 126 -13.31 -18.30 6.26
C SER A 126 -14.59 -19.14 6.18
N ASN A 127 -15.31 -19.29 7.29
CA ASN A 127 -16.59 -19.98 7.33
C ASN A 127 -17.79 -19.01 7.28
N ALA A 128 -17.56 -17.72 7.04
CA ALA A 128 -18.60 -16.69 7.04
C ALA A 128 -19.70 -16.91 5.98
N ALA A 129 -19.40 -17.63 4.89
CA ALA A 129 -20.35 -17.95 3.81
C ALA A 129 -21.00 -19.34 3.92
N LEU A 130 -20.61 -20.17 4.90
CA LEU A 130 -21.33 -21.41 5.20
C LEU A 130 -22.66 -21.05 5.89
N SER A 131 -23.74 -21.75 5.56
CA SER A 131 -24.98 -21.57 6.34
C SER A 131 -24.78 -22.11 7.76
N CYS A 132 -25.27 -21.38 8.75
CA CYS A 132 -25.16 -21.80 10.14
C CYS A 132 -26.01 -23.05 10.43
N VAL A 133 -25.45 -23.99 11.19
CA VAL A 133 -26.13 -25.22 11.63
C VAL A 133 -26.57 -25.16 13.09
N SER A 134 -25.73 -24.61 13.97
CA SER A 134 -25.93 -24.58 15.43
C SER A 134 -26.69 -23.35 15.94
N VAL A 135 -26.91 -22.36 15.08
CA VAL A 135 -27.46 -21.05 15.41
C VAL A 135 -28.93 -21.01 14.98
N ASN A 136 -29.84 -20.61 15.88
CA ASN A 136 -31.29 -20.66 15.64
C ASN A 136 -31.75 -19.57 14.66
N GLU A 137 -30.97 -18.49 14.58
CA GLU A 137 -31.15 -17.31 13.77
C GLU A 137 -31.31 -17.70 12.30
N THR A 138 -32.27 -17.07 11.61
CA THR A 138 -32.58 -17.38 10.22
C THR A 138 -31.72 -16.59 9.23
N PHE A 139 -31.14 -15.46 9.65
CA PHE A 139 -30.39 -14.57 8.76
C PHE A 139 -28.98 -15.08 8.42
N CYS A 140 -28.46 -16.08 9.13
CA CYS A 140 -27.20 -16.76 8.82
C CYS A 140 -27.38 -18.00 7.92
N LYS A 141 -28.56 -18.20 7.32
CA LYS A 141 -28.93 -19.36 6.50
C LYS A 141 -29.27 -18.95 5.07
N ASP A 142 -28.79 -19.71 4.09
CA ASP A 142 -29.15 -19.59 2.67
C ASP A 142 -29.53 -20.98 2.15
N ASP A 143 -30.82 -21.22 1.94
CA ASP A 143 -31.33 -22.54 1.52
C ASP A 143 -30.89 -22.92 0.10
N ASP A 144 -30.62 -21.92 -0.75
CA ASP A 144 -30.17 -22.10 -2.14
C ASP A 144 -28.68 -22.43 -2.22
N SER A 145 -27.90 -22.13 -1.19
CA SER A 145 -26.47 -22.42 -1.14
C SER A 145 -26.20 -23.92 -1.23
N PRO A 146 -25.20 -24.37 -2.01
CA PRO A 146 -24.69 -25.73 -1.94
C PRO A 146 -24.23 -26.13 -0.52
N TYR A 147 -23.85 -25.12 0.28
CA TYR A 147 -23.48 -25.23 1.69
C TYR A 147 -24.64 -24.77 2.59
N ASN A 148 -25.88 -25.18 2.29
CA ASN A 148 -27.03 -24.91 3.14
C ASN A 148 -27.03 -25.75 4.43
N THR A 149 -27.86 -25.36 5.40
CA THR A 149 -27.95 -26.00 6.72
C THR A 149 -28.25 -27.50 6.62
N ASN A 150 -29.06 -27.94 5.66
CA ASN A 150 -29.43 -29.35 5.51
C ASN A 150 -28.24 -30.20 5.02
N TYR A 151 -27.53 -29.74 4.00
CA TYR A 151 -26.30 -30.39 3.52
C TYR A 151 -25.23 -30.45 4.62
N LEU A 152 -25.00 -29.34 5.31
CA LEU A 152 -23.98 -29.23 6.36
C LEU A 152 -24.31 -30.14 7.56
N SER A 153 -25.58 -30.22 7.97
CA SER A 153 -26.02 -31.14 9.03
C SER A 153 -25.76 -32.61 8.70
N GLN A 154 -25.84 -32.99 7.42
CA GLN A 154 -25.55 -34.35 6.96
C GLN A 154 -24.05 -34.70 6.95
N GLN A 155 -23.16 -33.72 7.19
CA GLN A 155 -21.72 -33.95 7.28
C GLN A 155 -21.29 -34.53 8.63
N MET A 156 -22.16 -34.48 9.64
CA MET A 156 -21.94 -35.18 10.90
C MET A 156 -21.67 -36.68 10.64
N GLY A 157 -20.47 -37.15 10.99
CA GLY A 157 -20.00 -38.52 10.74
C GLY A 157 -19.56 -38.84 9.29
N LYS A 158 -19.57 -37.86 8.38
CA LYS A 158 -19.05 -38.01 6.99
C LYS A 158 -17.84 -37.10 6.72
N ASN A 159 -17.99 -35.82 7.06
CA ASN A 159 -16.94 -34.82 7.02
C ASN A 159 -17.04 -33.98 8.31
N GLU A 160 -16.48 -34.52 9.39
CA GLU A 160 -16.61 -33.94 10.73
C GLU A 160 -15.98 -32.54 10.82
N GLU A 161 -14.94 -32.26 10.04
CA GLU A 161 -14.31 -30.93 9.99
C GLU A 161 -15.22 -29.89 9.33
N LEU A 162 -15.94 -30.24 8.25
CA LEU A 162 -16.93 -29.35 7.64
C LEU A 162 -18.12 -29.12 8.54
N TYR A 163 -18.61 -30.18 9.20
CA TYR A 163 -19.64 -30.03 10.21
C TYR A 163 -19.18 -29.12 11.35
N LYS A 164 -17.98 -29.34 11.91
CA LYS A 164 -17.38 -28.49 12.95
C LYS A 164 -17.31 -27.03 12.49
N ALA A 165 -16.76 -26.76 11.30
CA ALA A 165 -16.65 -25.41 10.74
C ALA A 165 -18.01 -24.72 10.55
N SER A 166 -19.08 -25.47 10.29
CA SER A 166 -20.45 -24.95 10.16
C SER A 166 -21.19 -24.71 11.49
N THR A 167 -20.56 -25.05 12.62
CA THR A 167 -21.14 -24.90 13.95
C THR A 167 -20.43 -23.85 14.81
N MET A 168 -19.38 -23.22 14.26
CA MET A 168 -18.61 -22.18 14.93
C MET A 168 -19.38 -20.86 14.97
N LEU A 169 -19.02 -19.98 15.91
CA LEU A 169 -19.68 -18.67 16.05
C LEU A 169 -19.43 -17.72 14.88
N SER A 170 -18.38 -17.92 14.09
CA SER A 170 -18.08 -17.13 12.89
C SER A 170 -18.86 -17.59 11.64
N THR A 171 -19.55 -18.74 11.71
CA THR A 171 -20.27 -19.33 10.58
C THR A 171 -21.45 -18.47 10.16
N GLY A 172 -21.60 -18.20 8.86
CA GLY A 172 -22.81 -17.55 8.32
C GLY A 172 -22.90 -16.04 8.56
N THR A 173 -21.86 -15.46 9.15
CA THR A 173 -21.73 -14.02 9.44
C THR A 173 -21.85 -13.14 8.18
N PHE A 174 -21.49 -13.68 7.00
CA PHE A 174 -21.58 -12.96 5.73
C PHE A 174 -22.84 -13.29 4.92
N VAL A 175 -23.66 -14.27 5.32
CA VAL A 175 -24.86 -14.65 4.57
C VAL A 175 -25.85 -13.48 4.49
N ASN A 176 -26.14 -12.84 5.62
CA ASN A 176 -27.02 -11.65 5.64
C ASN A 176 -26.42 -10.47 4.86
N ILE A 177 -25.11 -10.26 5.00
CA ILE A 177 -24.38 -9.18 4.33
C ILE A 177 -24.44 -9.37 2.81
N PHE A 178 -24.13 -10.56 2.29
CA PHE A 178 -24.23 -10.85 0.86
C PHE A 178 -25.67 -10.73 0.37
N ASN A 179 -26.64 -11.24 1.11
CA ASN A 179 -28.04 -11.18 0.65
C ASN A 179 -28.60 -9.75 0.64
N THR A 180 -28.08 -8.85 1.46
CA THR A 180 -28.58 -7.47 1.61
C THR A 180 -27.76 -6.42 0.85
N ALA A 181 -26.42 -6.52 0.88
CA ALA A 181 -25.49 -5.50 0.37
C ALA A 181 -24.71 -5.93 -0.89
N LYS A 182 -24.98 -7.11 -1.46
CA LYS A 182 -24.35 -7.68 -2.67
C LYS A 182 -23.93 -6.69 -3.76
N GLU A 183 -24.84 -5.82 -4.20
CA GLU A 183 -24.61 -4.89 -5.32
C GLU A 183 -23.59 -3.78 -5.03
N LYS A 184 -23.10 -3.71 -3.79
CA LYS A 184 -22.16 -2.68 -3.33
C LYS A 184 -20.78 -3.24 -3.01
N ILE A 185 -20.60 -4.55 -3.04
CA ILE A 185 -19.36 -5.24 -2.68
C ILE A 185 -18.72 -5.72 -3.98
N ASP A 186 -17.46 -5.38 -4.20
CA ASP A 186 -16.71 -5.81 -5.39
C ASP A 186 -15.77 -6.97 -5.06
N LEU A 187 -15.25 -6.99 -3.82
CA LEU A 187 -14.25 -7.94 -3.38
C LEU A 187 -14.53 -8.42 -1.95
N VAL A 188 -14.19 -9.68 -1.69
CA VAL A 188 -14.12 -10.23 -0.33
C VAL A 188 -12.74 -10.81 -0.07
N PHE A 189 -12.12 -10.40 1.03
CA PHE A 189 -10.90 -11.00 1.56
C PHE A 189 -11.21 -11.93 2.72
N ILE A 190 -10.90 -13.20 2.55
CA ILE A 190 -11.27 -14.26 3.47
C ILE A 190 -10.09 -14.57 4.38
N GLN A 191 -10.22 -14.30 5.67
CA GLN A 191 -9.20 -14.62 6.66
C GLN A 191 -9.27 -16.10 7.03
N THR A 192 -8.28 -16.89 6.57
CA THR A 192 -8.23 -18.35 6.83
C THR A 192 -7.34 -18.71 8.03
N TYR A 193 -7.20 -17.77 8.96
CA TYR A 193 -6.50 -17.87 10.22
C TYR A 193 -7.48 -17.56 11.36
N ASN A 194 -7.06 -17.72 12.63
CA ASN A 194 -7.96 -17.64 13.80
C ASN A 194 -9.08 -18.70 13.79
N LEU A 195 -8.80 -19.86 13.19
CA LEU A 195 -9.73 -20.98 13.09
C LEU A 195 -9.19 -22.20 13.83
N GLU A 196 -10.09 -22.93 14.49
CA GLU A 196 -9.78 -24.16 15.22
C GLU A 196 -9.70 -25.41 14.30
N THR A 197 -9.10 -25.26 13.11
CA THR A 197 -8.81 -26.37 12.18
C THR A 197 -7.61 -26.01 11.30
N THR A 198 -6.82 -27.02 10.94
CA THR A 198 -5.70 -26.91 9.99
C THR A 198 -5.86 -27.88 8.82
N ASN A 199 -7.00 -28.57 8.70
CA ASN A 199 -7.20 -29.63 7.71
C ASN A 199 -7.30 -29.05 6.29
N PRO A 200 -6.35 -29.31 5.38
CA PRO A 200 -6.33 -28.69 4.05
C PRO A 200 -7.60 -28.86 3.22
N SER A 201 -8.33 -29.97 3.42
CA SER A 201 -9.56 -30.26 2.67
C SER A 201 -10.69 -29.27 2.94
N ILE A 202 -10.75 -28.66 4.14
CA ILE A 202 -11.83 -27.74 4.48
C ILE A 202 -11.61 -26.32 3.95
N MET A 203 -10.35 -25.94 3.68
CA MET A 203 -10.03 -24.62 3.10
C MET A 203 -10.62 -24.47 1.69
N VAL A 204 -10.70 -25.58 0.94
CA VAL A 204 -11.37 -25.62 -0.37
C VAL A 204 -12.87 -25.41 -0.22
N ASP A 205 -13.53 -26.09 0.73
CA ASP A 205 -14.96 -25.90 0.98
C ASP A 205 -15.29 -24.45 1.41
N MET A 206 -14.42 -23.85 2.24
CA MET A 206 -14.54 -22.45 2.65
C MET A 206 -14.45 -21.51 1.44
N TYR A 207 -13.49 -21.71 0.53
CA TYR A 207 -13.43 -20.96 -0.72
C TYR A 207 -14.68 -21.17 -1.59
N LEU A 208 -15.09 -22.42 -1.82
CA LEU A 208 -16.25 -22.74 -2.66
C LEU A 208 -17.55 -22.16 -2.13
N SER A 209 -17.71 -22.08 -0.80
CA SER A 209 -18.86 -21.43 -0.17
C SER A 209 -18.93 -19.93 -0.47
N HIS A 210 -17.78 -19.24 -0.50
CA HIS A 210 -17.71 -17.83 -0.90
C HIS A 210 -17.85 -17.67 -2.41
N LEU A 211 -17.27 -18.57 -3.20
CA LEU A 211 -17.41 -18.59 -4.66
C LEU A 211 -18.87 -18.68 -5.10
N TYR A 212 -19.73 -19.43 -4.38
CA TYR A 212 -21.17 -19.44 -4.66
C TYR A 212 -21.77 -18.02 -4.67
N PHE A 213 -21.48 -17.21 -3.64
CA PHE A 213 -21.92 -15.82 -3.60
C PHE A 213 -21.18 -14.95 -4.63
N GLY A 214 -19.89 -15.19 -4.84
CA GLY A 214 -19.07 -14.51 -5.85
C GLY A 214 -19.60 -14.68 -7.28
N LEU A 215 -20.11 -15.87 -7.61
CA LEU A 215 -20.78 -16.17 -8.88
C LEU A 215 -22.16 -15.55 -8.95
N LYS A 216 -22.93 -15.63 -7.87
CA LYS A 216 -24.31 -15.11 -7.80
C LYS A 216 -24.35 -13.58 -7.92
N TYR A 217 -23.36 -12.90 -7.36
CA TYR A 217 -23.36 -11.44 -7.18
C TYR A 217 -22.17 -10.72 -7.82
N ASN A 218 -21.32 -11.42 -8.57
CA ASN A 218 -20.13 -10.87 -9.21
C ASN A 218 -19.12 -10.23 -8.24
N ILE A 219 -18.90 -10.88 -7.09
CA ILE A 219 -17.92 -10.46 -6.07
C ILE A 219 -16.64 -11.26 -6.25
N THR A 220 -15.48 -10.61 -6.40
CA THR A 220 -14.16 -11.27 -6.45
C THR A 220 -13.78 -11.83 -5.08
N VAL A 221 -13.24 -13.04 -5.03
CA VAL A 221 -12.88 -13.74 -3.80
C VAL A 221 -11.36 -13.84 -3.66
N LEU A 222 -10.81 -13.30 -2.56
CA LEU A 222 -9.41 -13.47 -2.19
C LEU A 222 -9.28 -14.33 -0.93
N LEU A 223 -8.52 -15.42 -1.02
CA LEU A 223 -8.26 -16.32 0.10
C LEU A 223 -6.98 -15.90 0.85
N GLY A 224 -7.13 -15.42 2.08
CA GLY A 224 -6.08 -14.79 2.88
C GLY A 224 -5.36 -15.74 3.85
N PHE A 225 -4.04 -15.84 3.73
CA PHE A 225 -3.16 -16.55 4.65
C PHE A 225 -2.55 -15.63 5.70
N SER A 226 -2.14 -16.17 6.86
CA SER A 226 -1.38 -15.42 7.87
C SER A 226 0.09 -15.82 7.90
N LEU A 227 1.01 -14.84 7.89
CA LEU A 227 2.43 -15.06 8.18
C LEU A 227 2.73 -15.17 9.68
N GLU A 228 1.82 -14.68 10.53
CA GLU A 228 1.95 -14.83 11.98
C GLU A 228 1.79 -16.31 12.36
N HIS A 229 2.87 -16.91 12.84
CA HIS A 229 2.94 -18.34 13.19
C HIS A 229 1.97 -18.77 14.32
N ASN A 230 1.37 -17.82 15.07
CA ASN A 230 0.61 -18.10 16.29
C ASN A 230 -0.91 -17.87 16.17
N ARG A 231 -1.45 -17.56 14.99
CA ARG A 231 -2.88 -17.25 14.82
C ARG A 231 -3.77 -18.49 14.65
N GLY A 232 -3.22 -19.70 14.56
CA GLY A 232 -3.99 -20.90 14.21
C GLY A 232 -4.56 -20.84 12.78
N GLY A 233 -5.22 -21.90 12.32
CA GLY A 233 -5.70 -22.00 10.94
C GLY A 233 -4.68 -22.56 9.95
N PHE A 234 -4.73 -22.08 8.71
CA PHE A 234 -3.93 -22.62 7.60
C PHE A 234 -2.58 -21.92 7.45
N SER A 235 -1.51 -22.70 7.41
CA SER A 235 -0.16 -22.16 7.27
C SER A 235 0.19 -21.93 5.79
N PRO A 236 0.74 -20.75 5.44
CA PRO A 236 1.27 -20.50 4.10
C PRO A 236 2.61 -21.23 3.84
N ASP A 237 3.20 -21.89 4.85
CA ASP A 237 4.36 -22.78 4.67
C ASP A 237 3.97 -24.16 4.11
N ASP A 238 2.69 -24.54 4.21
CA ASP A 238 2.21 -25.79 3.62
C ASP A 238 2.06 -25.63 2.10
N ARG A 239 3.15 -25.95 1.40
CA ARG A 239 3.22 -25.85 -0.07
C ARG A 239 2.17 -26.69 -0.77
N ALA A 240 1.80 -27.85 -0.21
CA ALA A 240 0.82 -28.75 -0.82
C ALA A 240 -0.59 -28.17 -0.69
N LEU A 241 -0.90 -27.57 0.46
CA LEU A 241 -2.13 -26.81 0.64
C LEU A 241 -2.20 -25.60 -0.29
N VAL A 242 -1.14 -24.79 -0.35
CA VAL A 242 -1.08 -23.60 -1.23
C VAL A 242 -1.23 -23.99 -2.70
N GLU A 243 -0.61 -25.09 -3.13
CA GLU A 243 -0.79 -25.66 -4.48
C GLU A 243 -2.24 -26.08 -4.72
N LEU A 244 -2.83 -26.83 -3.78
CA LEU A 244 -4.21 -27.30 -3.87
C LEU A 244 -5.18 -26.13 -4.07
N VAL A 245 -5.14 -25.13 -3.19
CA VAL A 245 -6.08 -24.00 -3.26
C VAL A 245 -5.83 -23.12 -4.48
N SER A 246 -4.56 -22.85 -4.83
CA SER A 246 -4.22 -22.02 -5.98
C SER A 246 -4.69 -22.66 -7.29
N LYS A 247 -4.56 -23.99 -7.40
CA LYS A 247 -5.07 -24.74 -8.56
C LYS A 247 -6.60 -24.76 -8.59
N THR A 248 -7.27 -24.94 -7.45
CA THR A 248 -8.74 -24.87 -7.39
C THR A 248 -9.24 -23.49 -7.83
N ILE A 249 -8.62 -22.41 -7.35
CA ILE A 249 -8.96 -21.05 -7.77
C ILE A 249 -8.70 -20.87 -9.27
N HIS A 250 -7.57 -21.36 -9.80
CA HIS A 250 -7.27 -21.34 -11.23
C HIS A 250 -8.37 -22.02 -12.06
N ASP A 251 -8.75 -23.24 -11.70
CA ASP A 251 -9.73 -24.04 -12.43
C ASP A 251 -11.11 -23.35 -12.42
N GLU A 252 -11.53 -22.81 -11.27
CA GLU A 252 -12.80 -22.07 -11.14
C GLU A 252 -12.76 -20.71 -11.88
N ASN A 253 -11.63 -20.00 -11.85
CA ASN A 253 -11.41 -18.78 -12.64
C ASN A 253 -11.57 -19.04 -14.14
N HIS A 254 -10.99 -20.13 -14.65
CA HIS A 254 -11.11 -20.49 -16.07
C HIS A 254 -12.53 -20.92 -16.44
N LYS A 255 -13.17 -21.70 -15.57
CA LYS A 255 -14.52 -22.20 -15.76
C LYS A 255 -15.57 -21.08 -15.77
N HIS A 256 -15.36 -20.04 -14.98
CA HIS A 256 -16.34 -18.97 -14.77
C HIS A 256 -15.90 -17.60 -15.29
N ASN A 257 -14.74 -17.49 -15.94
CA ASN A 257 -14.13 -16.23 -16.42
C ASN A 257 -14.00 -15.18 -15.29
N ARG A 258 -13.23 -15.54 -14.25
CA ARG A 258 -13.07 -14.75 -13.01
C ARG A 258 -11.61 -14.44 -12.70
N ALA A 259 -11.41 -13.61 -11.68
CA ALA A 259 -10.11 -13.16 -11.20
C ALA A 259 -10.00 -13.32 -9.66
N ASP A 260 -10.51 -14.42 -9.13
CA ASP A 260 -10.33 -14.78 -7.72
C ASP A 260 -8.84 -15.09 -7.45
N GLY A 261 -8.42 -15.01 -6.20
CA GLY A 261 -6.99 -15.07 -5.86
C GLY A 261 -6.70 -15.39 -4.41
N VAL A 262 -5.48 -15.07 -4.00
CA VAL A 262 -5.01 -15.27 -2.63
C VAL A 262 -4.36 -13.99 -2.13
N GLY A 263 -4.29 -13.83 -0.81
CA GLY A 263 -3.58 -12.73 -0.19
C GLY A 263 -2.95 -13.10 1.14
N ILE A 264 -2.32 -12.14 1.80
CA ILE A 264 -1.45 -12.38 2.95
C ILE A 264 -1.66 -11.29 4.01
N TRP A 265 -1.86 -11.73 5.24
CA TRP A 265 -1.81 -10.93 6.46
C TRP A 265 -0.55 -11.29 7.27
N HIS A 266 0.42 -10.41 7.53
CA HIS A 266 0.61 -9.07 7.00
C HIS A 266 2.04 -8.95 6.46
N LEU A 267 2.28 -8.03 5.51
CA LEU A 267 3.57 -7.89 4.81
C LEU A 267 4.72 -7.37 5.71
N PHE A 268 4.41 -6.87 6.91
CA PHE A 268 5.37 -6.19 7.80
C PHE A 268 6.14 -7.11 8.80
N MET A 269 6.00 -8.44 8.74
CA MET A 269 6.68 -9.35 9.69
C MET A 269 8.18 -9.54 9.47
N LYS A 270 8.79 -8.99 8.42
CA LYS A 270 10.24 -9.16 8.16
C LYS A 270 11.12 -8.69 9.32
N GLU A 271 10.58 -7.85 10.20
CA GLU A 271 11.31 -7.19 11.29
C GLU A 271 10.94 -7.70 12.70
N GLN A 272 9.94 -8.59 12.84
CA GLN A 272 9.41 -9.03 14.15
C GLN A 272 9.61 -10.52 14.48
N LEU A 273 10.18 -11.33 13.56
CA LEU A 273 10.42 -12.75 13.82
C LEU A 273 11.77 -12.97 14.55
N PRO A 274 11.79 -13.58 15.75
CA PRO A 274 13.02 -13.76 16.54
C PRO A 274 14.08 -14.68 15.90
N SER A 275 13.73 -15.46 14.87
CA SER A 275 14.64 -16.52 14.35
C SER A 275 14.49 -16.90 12.87
N GLY A 276 13.80 -16.13 12.04
CA GLY A 276 13.77 -16.42 10.60
C GLY A 276 12.79 -15.54 9.84
N SER A 277 13.24 -14.96 8.72
CA SER A 277 12.34 -14.31 7.76
C SER A 277 11.50 -15.38 7.08
N TYR A 278 10.18 -15.28 7.14
CA TYR A 278 9.30 -16.04 6.26
C TYR A 278 9.70 -15.80 4.79
N ASP A 279 9.78 -16.87 3.99
CA ASP A 279 10.17 -16.79 2.58
C ASP A 279 8.96 -16.43 1.71
N ILE A 280 8.68 -15.12 1.68
CA ILE A 280 7.59 -14.54 0.90
C ILE A 280 7.72 -14.84 -0.59
N ASP A 281 8.95 -14.90 -1.11
CA ASP A 281 9.21 -15.15 -2.52
C ASP A 281 8.84 -16.59 -2.90
N ALA A 282 9.14 -17.56 -2.02
CA ALA A 282 8.72 -18.94 -2.22
C ALA A 282 7.20 -19.10 -2.19
N PHE A 283 6.51 -18.39 -1.29
CA PHE A 283 5.04 -18.37 -1.27
C PHE A 283 4.47 -17.79 -2.57
N LEU A 284 4.89 -16.59 -2.95
CA LEU A 284 4.42 -15.91 -4.15
C LEU A 284 4.73 -16.73 -5.41
N THR A 285 5.90 -17.36 -5.47
CA THR A 285 6.26 -18.26 -6.58
C THR A 285 5.34 -19.47 -6.65
N ASN A 286 5.03 -20.11 -5.50
CA ASN A 286 4.16 -21.28 -5.46
C ASN A 286 2.73 -20.93 -5.85
N VAL A 287 2.20 -19.81 -5.33
CA VAL A 287 0.90 -19.27 -5.72
C VAL A 287 0.88 -18.98 -7.22
N TRP A 288 1.82 -18.17 -7.72
CA TRP A 288 1.80 -17.71 -9.10
C TRP A 288 1.87 -18.86 -10.09
N LYS A 289 2.74 -19.85 -9.83
CA LYS A 289 2.89 -21.03 -10.69
C LYS A 289 1.59 -21.84 -10.83
N ASN A 290 0.78 -21.91 -9.78
CA ASN A 290 -0.42 -22.76 -9.76
C ASN A 290 -1.70 -21.97 -10.08
N LEU A 291 -1.75 -20.69 -9.70
CA LEU A 291 -2.86 -19.79 -10.02
C LEU A 291 -2.79 -19.28 -11.46
N ASN A 292 -1.59 -18.97 -11.94
CA ASN A 292 -1.30 -18.37 -13.24
C ASN A 292 -0.23 -19.14 -14.03
N PRO A 293 -0.38 -20.46 -14.28
CA PRO A 293 0.66 -21.32 -14.87
C PRO A 293 1.13 -20.89 -16.27
N GLN A 294 0.34 -20.09 -16.98
CA GLN A 294 0.64 -19.62 -18.33
C GLN A 294 1.21 -18.19 -18.37
N VAL A 295 1.33 -17.52 -17.22
CA VAL A 295 1.77 -16.13 -17.13
C VAL A 295 3.15 -16.09 -16.48
N GLU A 296 4.10 -15.42 -17.13
CA GLU A 296 5.40 -15.17 -16.49
C GLU A 296 5.21 -14.41 -15.17
N VAL A 297 5.99 -14.78 -14.15
CA VAL A 297 5.98 -14.07 -12.86
C VAL A 297 6.35 -12.61 -13.11
N PRO A 298 5.57 -11.64 -12.57
CA PRO A 298 5.91 -10.23 -12.68
C PRO A 298 7.30 -10.00 -12.13
N LYS A 299 8.16 -9.35 -12.92
CA LYS A 299 9.49 -8.96 -12.46
C LYS A 299 9.37 -7.64 -11.71
N ASP A 300 9.96 -7.58 -10.53
CA ASP A 300 10.07 -6.33 -9.79
C ASP A 300 10.77 -5.26 -10.65
N VAL A 301 10.34 -4.02 -10.49
CA VAL A 301 11.00 -2.87 -11.11
C VAL A 301 12.37 -2.72 -10.47
N VAL A 302 13.40 -3.15 -11.19
CA VAL A 302 14.79 -2.95 -10.76
C VAL A 302 15.13 -1.48 -10.95
N THR A 303 15.31 -0.73 -9.87
CA THR A 303 15.97 0.60 -9.92
C THR A 303 17.29 0.45 -10.66
N THR A 304 17.41 1.11 -11.81
CA THR A 304 18.58 1.08 -12.69
C THR A 304 19.83 1.44 -11.88
N GLN A 305 20.82 0.53 -11.87
CA GLN A 305 22.03 0.68 -11.04
C GLN A 305 22.97 1.81 -11.52
N ASN A 306 22.78 2.29 -12.74
CA ASN A 306 23.42 3.49 -13.27
C ASN A 306 22.63 4.01 -14.49
N PRO A 307 21.84 5.08 -14.34
CA PRO A 307 21.03 5.63 -15.44
C PRO A 307 21.91 6.48 -16.38
N ASP A 308 22.11 6.01 -17.62
CA ASP A 308 22.81 6.78 -18.65
C ASP A 308 21.88 7.81 -19.34
N ASP A 309 20.56 7.71 -19.16
CA ASP A 309 19.57 8.65 -19.70
C ASP A 309 18.68 9.27 -18.60
N CYS A 310 18.14 10.45 -18.88
CA CYS A 310 17.30 11.21 -17.95
C CYS A 310 15.80 10.87 -18.02
N ASN A 311 15.44 9.83 -18.79
CA ASN A 311 14.04 9.46 -19.06
C ASN A 311 13.65 8.15 -18.39
N SER A 312 14.62 7.30 -18.06
CA SER A 312 14.45 5.98 -17.44
C SER A 312 14.54 5.99 -15.92
N ILE A 313 14.72 7.16 -15.31
CA ILE A 313 14.92 7.31 -13.87
C ILE A 313 13.73 7.94 -13.16
N ASP A 314 13.47 7.47 -11.96
CA ASP A 314 12.44 8.01 -11.09
C ASP A 314 12.75 9.45 -10.64
N GLU A 315 11.85 10.38 -10.93
CA GLU A 315 11.76 11.68 -10.25
C GLU A 315 11.67 11.51 -8.72
N TYR A 316 12.47 12.29 -8.00
CA TYR A 316 12.46 12.42 -6.55
C TYR A 316 11.15 13.06 -6.11
N VAL A 317 10.60 12.55 -5.02
CA VAL A 317 9.40 13.08 -4.40
C VAL A 317 9.80 13.78 -3.09
N SER A 318 9.38 15.03 -2.94
CA SER A 318 9.70 15.85 -1.77
C SER A 318 9.28 15.17 -0.46
N GLY A 319 10.22 15.03 0.49
CA GLY A 319 9.99 14.38 1.79
C GLY A 319 10.28 12.88 1.84
N LEU A 320 10.82 12.30 0.76
CA LEU A 320 11.27 10.90 0.75
C LEU A 320 12.50 10.72 1.63
N VAL A 321 12.43 9.78 2.59
CA VAL A 321 13.57 9.31 3.37
C VAL A 321 14.23 8.14 2.65
N VAL A 322 15.49 8.29 2.25
CA VAL A 322 16.23 7.23 1.56
C VAL A 322 17.21 6.60 2.54
N SER A 323 16.94 5.37 2.95
CA SER A 323 17.68 4.71 4.04
C SER A 323 19.03 4.10 3.64
N LYS A 324 19.37 4.11 2.34
CA LYS A 324 20.56 3.46 1.80
C LYS A 324 21.31 4.38 0.83
N SER A 325 22.63 4.25 0.80
CA SER A 325 23.47 4.92 -0.20
C SER A 325 23.33 4.25 -1.57
N GLY A 326 23.66 5.01 -2.62
CA GLY A 326 23.73 4.52 -3.99
C GLY A 326 22.39 4.43 -4.72
N VAL A 327 21.34 5.05 -4.21
CA VAL A 327 20.04 5.13 -4.89
C VAL A 327 20.01 6.36 -5.79
N TYR A 328 19.49 6.21 -7.01
CA TYR A 328 19.42 7.29 -7.96
C TYR A 328 18.01 7.88 -8.05
N TYR A 329 17.92 9.21 -8.11
CA TYR A 329 16.68 9.92 -8.43
C TYR A 329 16.95 11.08 -9.38
N LYS A 330 15.98 11.41 -10.22
CA LYS A 330 15.96 12.66 -10.98
C LYS A 330 15.32 13.75 -10.13
N HIS A 331 15.92 14.92 -10.06
CA HIS A 331 15.34 16.04 -9.33
C HIS A 331 15.91 17.34 -9.85
N ASN A 332 15.05 18.34 -10.04
CA ASN A 332 15.41 19.64 -10.63
C ASN A 332 16.20 19.53 -11.95
N GLY A 333 15.85 18.54 -12.78
CA GLY A 333 16.50 18.34 -14.08
C GLY A 333 17.95 17.85 -13.99
N ALA A 334 18.29 17.15 -12.91
CA ALA A 334 19.54 16.45 -12.75
C ALA A 334 19.31 15.07 -12.14
N ILE A 335 20.22 14.14 -12.41
CA ILE A 335 20.29 12.84 -11.76
C ILE A 335 21.19 12.97 -10.54
N TRP A 336 20.68 12.48 -9.43
CA TRP A 336 21.32 12.49 -8.13
C TRP A 336 21.49 11.07 -7.61
N LYS A 337 22.52 10.86 -6.80
CA LYS A 337 22.79 9.60 -6.11
C LYS A 337 22.92 9.85 -4.62
N THR A 338 22.27 9.03 -3.79
CA THR A 338 22.44 9.16 -2.34
C THR A 338 23.86 8.79 -1.91
N ARG A 339 24.51 9.66 -1.13
CA ARG A 339 25.79 9.40 -0.46
C ARG A 339 25.61 8.50 0.77
N SER A 340 24.51 8.70 1.48
CA SER A 340 24.18 8.04 2.75
C SER A 340 22.67 7.99 2.96
N TYR A 341 22.26 7.67 4.19
CA TYR A 341 20.90 7.96 4.67
C TYR A 341 20.56 9.42 4.37
N SER A 342 19.43 9.66 3.72
CA SER A 342 18.97 10.99 3.32
C SER A 342 17.57 11.27 3.83
N THR A 343 17.38 12.47 4.37
CA THR A 343 16.07 12.99 4.82
C THR A 343 15.64 14.22 4.04
N ARG A 344 16.52 14.76 3.20
CA ARG A 344 16.32 16.00 2.45
C ARG A 344 16.29 15.74 0.95
N ALA A 345 15.69 16.66 0.21
CA ALA A 345 15.66 16.59 -1.24
C ALA A 345 17.06 16.66 -1.87
N PRO A 346 17.28 16.04 -3.05
CA PRO A 346 18.52 16.18 -3.77
C PRO A 346 18.82 17.65 -4.07
N GLY A 347 20.07 18.08 -3.84
CA GLY A 347 20.43 19.49 -4.00
C GLY A 347 19.91 20.42 -2.90
N VAL A 348 19.36 19.90 -1.79
CA VAL A 348 19.18 20.66 -0.54
C VAL A 348 20.41 20.45 0.36
N ASP A 349 20.81 19.19 0.55
CA ASP A 349 21.99 18.83 1.35
C ASP A 349 23.03 18.10 0.50
N ARG A 350 24.13 18.80 0.19
CA ARG A 350 25.26 18.25 -0.58
C ARG A 350 26.01 17.11 0.12
N TYR A 351 25.79 16.88 1.42
CA TYR A 351 26.37 15.76 2.13
C TYR A 351 25.53 14.48 2.00
N GLU A 352 24.24 14.61 1.71
CA GLU A 352 23.34 13.47 1.49
C GLU A 352 23.31 13.01 0.03
N TRP A 353 23.66 13.90 -0.92
CA TRP A 353 23.51 13.65 -2.36
C TRP A 353 24.74 14.01 -3.20
N ASP A 354 25.05 13.13 -4.16
CA ASP A 354 25.98 13.35 -5.27
C ASP A 354 25.22 13.76 -6.52
N LEU A 355 25.64 14.86 -7.17
CA LEU A 355 25.22 15.17 -8.52
C LEU A 355 25.90 14.19 -9.49
N VAL A 356 25.12 13.39 -10.22
CA VAL A 356 25.63 12.40 -11.18
C VAL A 356 25.65 12.97 -12.59
N LYS A 357 24.53 13.57 -13.02
CA LYS A 357 24.34 14.04 -14.39
C LYS A 357 23.34 15.18 -14.44
N ILE A 358 23.49 16.08 -15.39
CA ILE A 358 22.53 17.16 -15.67
C ILE A 358 21.71 16.76 -16.90
N CYS A 359 20.39 16.94 -16.85
CA CYS A 359 19.45 16.49 -17.86
C CYS A 359 19.09 17.55 -18.91
N TYR A 360 19.42 18.81 -18.65
CA TYR A 360 19.26 19.90 -19.61
C TYR A 360 20.51 20.07 -20.47
N GLU A 361 20.34 20.67 -21.65
CA GLU A 361 21.46 21.10 -22.49
C GLU A 361 22.27 22.21 -21.81
N LYS A 362 23.56 22.30 -22.15
CA LYS A 362 24.50 23.23 -21.54
C LYS A 362 24.61 24.52 -22.35
N ALA A 363 24.57 25.68 -21.68
CA ALA A 363 24.84 26.98 -22.31
C ALA A 363 26.37 27.28 -22.38
N CYS A 364 26.73 28.46 -22.88
CA CYS A 364 28.13 28.91 -23.04
C CYS A 364 29.00 27.92 -23.83
N ASN A 365 28.57 27.54 -25.04
CA ASN A 365 29.26 26.53 -25.87
C ASN A 365 29.42 25.16 -25.18
N GLY A 366 28.39 24.72 -24.46
CA GLY A 366 28.38 23.43 -23.80
C GLY A 366 29.18 23.37 -22.49
N LYS A 367 29.50 24.52 -21.89
CA LYS A 367 30.34 24.60 -20.67
C LYS A 367 29.58 24.91 -19.40
N ALA A 368 28.46 25.64 -19.49
CA ALA A 368 27.71 26.06 -18.32
C ALA A 368 26.43 25.26 -18.13
N ALA A 369 26.04 25.06 -16.88
CA ALA A 369 24.79 24.44 -16.50
C ALA A 369 24.17 25.16 -15.30
N HIS A 370 22.91 24.84 -14.99
CA HIS A 370 22.24 25.35 -13.81
C HIS A 370 23.07 25.08 -12.54
N TYR A 371 23.12 26.06 -11.63
CA TYR A 371 23.72 25.84 -10.32
C TYR A 371 22.82 24.93 -9.47
N PHE A 372 23.43 23.92 -8.89
CA PHE A 372 22.85 23.02 -7.92
C PHE A 372 23.66 23.10 -6.62
N ASN A 373 23.04 22.88 -5.46
CA ASN A 373 23.78 22.89 -4.20
C ASN A 373 24.66 21.63 -4.08
N THR A 374 25.83 21.64 -4.71
CA THR A 374 26.78 20.53 -4.76
C THR A 374 28.21 21.04 -4.85
N ASP A 375 29.18 20.12 -4.84
CA ASP A 375 30.59 20.45 -4.94
C ASP A 375 31.02 20.55 -6.41
N TYR A 376 31.43 21.75 -6.83
CA TYR A 376 31.96 22.00 -8.16
C TYR A 376 33.50 22.04 -8.17
N GLN A 377 34.09 21.69 -9.32
CA GLN A 377 35.53 21.84 -9.54
C GLN A 377 35.88 23.30 -9.86
N ASN A 378 37.12 23.71 -9.54
CA ASN A 378 37.65 25.01 -9.95
C ASN A 378 37.57 25.17 -11.48
N GLY A 379 37.10 26.33 -11.94
CA GLY A 379 36.88 26.64 -13.35
C GLY A 379 35.54 26.16 -13.91
N SER A 380 34.68 25.52 -13.10
CA SER A 380 33.31 25.19 -13.51
C SER A 380 32.51 26.48 -13.77
N ILE A 381 31.66 26.46 -14.79
CA ILE A 381 30.76 27.56 -15.12
C ILE A 381 29.34 27.17 -14.71
N VAL A 382 28.71 28.00 -13.89
CA VAL A 382 27.35 27.77 -13.37
C VAL A 382 26.44 28.95 -13.70
N ILE A 383 25.17 28.65 -13.94
CA ILE A 383 24.13 29.66 -14.18
C ILE A 383 23.31 29.80 -12.91
N TRP A 384 23.28 31.02 -12.37
CA TRP A 384 22.55 31.37 -11.16
C TRP A 384 21.76 32.66 -11.38
N LYS A 385 20.45 32.63 -11.11
CA LYS A 385 19.53 33.78 -11.32
C LYS A 385 19.67 34.45 -12.69
N GLY A 386 19.88 33.64 -13.72
CA GLY A 386 20.00 34.09 -15.10
C GLY A 386 21.40 34.58 -15.51
N GLU A 387 22.37 34.57 -14.60
CA GLU A 387 23.73 35.05 -14.85
C GLU A 387 24.73 33.90 -14.79
N ALA A 388 25.78 33.96 -15.62
CA ALA A 388 26.83 32.95 -15.68
C ALA A 388 28.04 33.35 -14.82
N PHE A 389 28.53 32.41 -14.02
CA PHE A 389 29.66 32.61 -13.12
C PHE A 389 30.69 31.49 -13.27
N THR A 390 31.97 31.85 -13.30
CA THR A 390 33.09 30.91 -13.17
C THR A 390 33.51 30.81 -11.71
N ILE A 391 33.71 29.58 -11.23
CA ILE A 391 34.15 29.31 -9.86
C ILE A 391 35.67 29.39 -9.77
N LYS A 392 36.20 30.28 -8.93
CA LYS A 392 37.65 30.54 -8.79
C LYS A 392 38.36 29.57 -7.83
N TRP A 393 37.64 29.08 -6.82
CA TRP A 393 38.10 28.07 -5.87
C TRP A 393 36.90 27.39 -5.20
N TRP A 394 37.13 26.29 -4.49
CA TRP A 394 36.06 25.56 -3.80
C TRP A 394 35.30 26.48 -2.84
N GLN A 395 33.97 26.52 -2.98
CA GLN A 395 33.09 27.35 -2.16
C GLN A 395 31.80 26.61 -1.82
N SER A 396 31.27 26.87 -0.62
CA SER A 396 29.93 26.43 -0.21
C SER A 396 28.89 27.51 -0.50
N GLY A 397 27.80 27.14 -1.18
CA GLY A 397 26.66 28.01 -1.46
C GLY A 397 26.67 28.67 -2.83
N PRO A 398 25.57 29.33 -3.24
CA PRO A 398 25.45 29.96 -4.55
C PRO A 398 26.30 31.25 -4.66
N PRO A 399 26.41 31.86 -5.86
CA PRO A 399 27.07 33.16 -6.12
C PRO A 399 26.39 34.36 -5.43
N GLU A 400 26.25 34.34 -4.10
CA GLU A 400 25.54 35.35 -3.32
C GLU A 400 26.24 35.68 -2.01
N GLY A 401 25.96 36.86 -1.47
CA GLY A 401 26.48 37.29 -0.16
C GLY A 401 28.00 37.16 -0.06
N ALA A 402 28.47 36.56 1.04
CA ALA A 402 29.89 36.32 1.26
C ALA A 402 30.50 35.33 0.25
N ALA A 403 29.70 34.40 -0.29
CA ALA A 403 30.20 33.39 -1.23
C ALA A 403 30.58 33.98 -2.59
N LEU A 404 30.04 35.15 -2.96
CA LEU A 404 30.30 35.84 -4.23
C LEU A 404 31.80 36.06 -4.49
N GLU A 405 32.62 36.19 -3.45
CA GLU A 405 34.06 36.35 -3.58
C GLU A 405 34.75 35.17 -4.27
N ALA A 406 34.16 33.98 -4.23
CA ALA A 406 34.66 32.78 -4.89
C ALA A 406 34.23 32.66 -6.36
N TYR A 407 33.42 33.59 -6.84
CA TYR A 407 32.89 33.59 -8.21
C TYR A 407 33.45 34.76 -9.02
N GLU A 408 33.52 34.57 -10.33
CA GLU A 408 33.79 35.60 -11.32
C GLU A 408 32.64 35.61 -12.32
N LYS A 409 31.93 36.72 -12.42
CA LYS A 409 30.82 36.85 -13.36
C LYS A 409 31.38 36.90 -14.79
N LEU A 410 30.79 36.10 -15.68
CA LEU A 410 31.14 36.10 -17.09
C LEU A 410 30.36 37.18 -17.84
N GLU A 411 31.02 37.83 -18.79
CA GLU A 411 30.35 38.76 -19.67
C GLU A 411 29.43 38.02 -20.64
N ALA A 412 28.33 38.66 -21.05
CA ALA A 412 27.34 38.04 -21.93
C ALA A 412 27.94 37.53 -23.25
N SER A 413 29.00 38.19 -23.76
CA SER A 413 29.73 37.77 -24.96
C SER A 413 30.50 36.46 -24.79
N GLU A 414 30.87 36.11 -23.56
CA GLU A 414 31.62 34.89 -23.24
C GLU A 414 30.71 33.68 -23.03
N CYS A 415 29.41 33.92 -22.87
CA CYS A 415 28.38 32.89 -22.73
C CYS A 415 27.27 33.04 -23.79
N PRO A 416 27.55 32.72 -25.07
CA PRO A 416 26.53 32.68 -26.10
C PRO A 416 25.44 31.66 -25.75
N GLY A 417 24.18 31.97 -26.12
CA GLY A 417 23.01 31.12 -25.87
C GLY A 417 22.42 31.22 -24.47
N LEU A 418 22.98 32.04 -23.56
CA LEU A 418 22.48 32.18 -22.18
C LEU A 418 21.04 32.70 -22.12
N SER A 419 20.69 33.66 -22.97
CA SER A 419 19.34 34.27 -22.97
C SER A 419 18.28 33.23 -23.35
N GLU A 420 18.50 32.49 -24.42
CA GLU A 420 17.60 31.42 -24.88
C GLU A 420 17.49 30.31 -23.83
N TRP A 421 18.63 29.90 -23.25
CA TRP A 421 18.66 28.92 -22.16
C TRP A 421 17.86 29.37 -20.92
N ASN A 422 17.94 30.64 -20.53
CA ASN A 422 17.20 31.18 -19.38
C ASN A 422 15.68 31.25 -19.64
N GLU A 423 15.26 31.40 -20.90
CA GLU A 423 13.84 31.33 -21.28
C GLU A 423 13.30 29.89 -21.18
N GLU A 424 14.08 28.91 -21.62
CA GLU A 424 13.71 27.48 -21.57
C GLU A 424 13.82 26.90 -20.15
N HIS A 425 14.77 27.38 -19.35
CA HIS A 425 15.11 26.86 -18.03
C HIS A 425 15.19 28.00 -16.99
N PRO A 426 14.05 28.63 -16.66
CA PRO A 426 14.02 29.74 -15.73
C PRO A 426 14.57 29.33 -14.37
N HIS A 427 15.24 30.26 -13.70
CA HIS A 427 15.82 30.00 -12.39
C HIS A 427 14.75 29.53 -11.39
N LYS A 428 14.97 28.33 -10.84
CA LYS A 428 14.24 27.85 -9.67
C LYS A 428 15.08 28.20 -8.43
N PRO A 429 14.48 28.81 -7.39
CA PRO A 429 15.21 29.04 -6.14
C PRO A 429 15.73 27.71 -5.59
N ILE A 430 16.84 27.75 -4.84
CA ILE A 430 17.25 26.59 -4.03
C ILE A 430 16.07 26.27 -3.12
N GLU A 431 15.58 25.03 -3.16
CA GLU A 431 14.50 24.61 -2.27
C GLU A 431 14.94 24.82 -0.82
N GLU A 432 14.26 25.73 -0.13
CA GLU A 432 14.38 25.88 1.31
C GLU A 432 13.47 24.84 1.96
N ASP A 433 13.99 24.16 2.98
CA ASP A 433 13.22 23.19 3.77
C ASP A 433 12.20 23.98 4.59
N ILE A 434 10.98 24.14 4.05
CA ILE A 434 9.88 24.77 4.79
C ILE A 434 9.37 23.70 5.77
N PRO A 435 9.55 23.87 7.09
CA PRO A 435 8.98 22.94 8.06
C PRO A 435 7.47 22.92 7.90
N TYR A 436 6.85 21.75 7.95
CA TYR A 436 5.39 21.65 8.00
C TYR A 436 4.87 22.38 9.25
N GLU A 437 4.21 23.53 9.06
CA GLU A 437 3.43 24.18 10.10
C GLU A 437 2.13 23.39 10.28
N GLN A 438 1.91 22.92 11.51
CA GLN A 438 0.68 22.27 11.92
C GLN A 438 -0.46 23.30 11.79
N GLU A 439 -1.47 23.00 10.96
CA GLU A 439 -2.73 23.77 10.98
C GLU A 439 -3.25 23.82 12.42
N GLU A 440 -3.47 25.02 12.94
CA GLU A 440 -4.10 25.19 14.25
C GLU A 440 -5.50 24.58 14.18
N ASP A 441 -5.82 23.73 15.16
CA ASP A 441 -7.14 23.13 15.28
C ASP A 441 -8.19 24.25 15.28
N ALA A 442 -9.13 24.20 14.33
CA ALA A 442 -10.35 24.98 14.47
C ALA A 442 -11.06 24.48 15.75
N PRO A 443 -11.53 25.40 16.63
CA PRO A 443 -12.01 25.08 17.97
C PRO A 443 -13.22 24.14 18.01
#